data_AF-A0AAU1M718-F1
#
_entry.id   AF-A0AAU1M718-F1
#
_cell.length_a   1.000
_cell.length_b   1.000
_cell.length_c   1.000
_cell.angle_alpha   90.00
_cell.angle_beta   90.00
_cell.angle_gamma   90.00
#
_symmetry.space_group_name_H-M   'P 1'
#
loop_
_entity.id
_entity.type
_entity.pdbx_description
1 polymer ?
#
loop_
_entity_poly.entity_id
_entity_poly.type
_entity_poly.pdbx_seq_one_letter_code
_entity_poly.pdbx_strand_id
1 'polypeptide(L)'
;MHSRLEHPGPVVILGTLWPEYHRTLTATPKPGKDGYPNARALLNQVKPVDVPVSFTATALQSSLVHRDRSLATAMSTSDSGRITQTLAAGPQLVDHYHQATSHSPYGHAVITTAMDARRLGHTSPLPSALLKAAAPGYLTEQQRAAADPDTWFAHALDYALERVMGVAAALEPVANTEGMGALPDVYRLSDYLDHHARTIRSHVFPPDSFWTAAREHAASTADLEALAEAADHRGRYRIAADLYQRAADAGGTGALAELAWRRGQTGDLDGAEQLLQRLIDAGDTGALAQLAQLRQRAGDLDGAETLAQRAADAGDTGPLVELAWRRGESGDLDGAERLAQRAADVGNVNALVRLARRREESGDLHGAERLAQRATDIGGRDALIRLARAHERDGDAEGAKRWRRFGL
;
A
#
# COMPACT_ATOMS: atom_id res chain seq x y z
N MET A 1 -45.87 24.12 -13.75
CA MET A 1 -44.41 24.11 -13.54
C MET A 1 -43.90 25.44 -14.08
N HIS A 2 -43.98 26.50 -13.26
CA HIS A 2 -43.67 27.87 -13.70
C HIS A 2 -42.15 28.01 -13.83
N SER A 3 -41.69 28.36 -15.02
CA SER A 3 -40.27 28.53 -15.31
C SER A 3 -39.75 29.76 -14.56
N ARG A 4 -38.56 29.67 -13.96
CA ARG A 4 -37.88 30.82 -13.31
C ARG A 4 -37.64 32.03 -14.24
N LEU A 5 -37.95 31.89 -15.54
CA LEU A 5 -37.93 32.96 -16.54
C LEU A 5 -39.18 33.87 -16.50
N GLU A 6 -40.23 33.51 -15.74
CA GLU A 6 -41.52 34.23 -15.73
C GLU A 6 -41.65 35.25 -14.57
N HIS A 7 -40.59 35.51 -13.81
CA HIS A 7 -40.60 36.47 -12.70
C HIS A 7 -39.60 37.61 -12.92
N PRO A 8 -40.00 38.87 -12.63
CA PRO A 8 -39.09 40.01 -12.75
C PRO A 8 -38.00 39.93 -11.68
N GLY A 9 -36.76 39.68 -12.11
CA GLY A 9 -35.57 39.63 -11.27
C GLY A 9 -34.32 39.32 -12.10
N PRO A 10 -33.10 39.57 -11.59
CA PRO A 10 -31.88 39.21 -12.30
C PRO A 10 -31.79 37.68 -12.43
N VAL A 11 -31.84 37.19 -13.68
CA VAL A 11 -31.64 35.77 -14.00
C VAL A 11 -30.17 35.55 -14.34
N VAL A 12 -29.51 34.69 -13.56
CA VAL A 12 -28.17 34.20 -13.89
C VAL A 12 -28.33 32.97 -14.77
N ILE A 13 -27.86 33.06 -16.02
CA ILE A 13 -27.79 31.93 -16.95
C ILE A 13 -26.35 31.40 -16.91
N LEU A 14 -26.20 30.14 -16.49
CA LEU A 14 -24.94 29.42 -16.52
C LEU A 14 -25.00 28.40 -17.64
N GLY A 15 -23.99 28.42 -18.51
CA GLY A 15 -23.82 27.45 -19.59
C GLY A 15 -22.38 26.97 -19.62
N THR A 16 -22.17 25.72 -20.01
CA THR A 16 -20.84 25.14 -20.21
C THR A 16 -20.61 24.91 -21.71
N LEU A 17 -19.41 25.19 -22.19
CA LEU A 17 -19.04 25.05 -23.59
C LEU A 17 -17.56 24.69 -23.69
N TRP A 18 -17.21 23.72 -24.55
CA TRP A 18 -15.80 23.36 -24.76
C TRP A 18 -15.04 24.50 -25.49
N PRO A 19 -13.75 24.72 -25.18
CA PRO A 19 -12.96 25.79 -25.79
C PRO A 19 -12.94 25.75 -27.33
N GLU A 20 -12.95 24.56 -27.93
CA GLU A 20 -12.93 24.37 -29.38
C GLU A 20 -14.23 24.85 -30.03
N TYR A 21 -15.38 24.55 -29.40
CA TYR A 21 -16.67 25.04 -29.85
C TYR A 21 -16.82 26.54 -29.61
N HIS A 22 -16.36 27.05 -28.46
CA HIS A 22 -16.35 28.49 -28.20
C HIS A 22 -15.55 29.23 -29.28
N ARG A 23 -14.35 28.73 -29.60
CA ARG A 23 -13.49 29.30 -30.65
C ARG A 23 -14.18 29.22 -32.02
N THR A 24 -14.83 28.12 -32.35
CA THR A 24 -15.56 27.95 -33.62
C THR A 24 -16.75 28.90 -33.75
N LEU A 25 -17.55 29.04 -32.68
CA LEU A 25 -18.76 29.86 -32.67
C LEU A 25 -18.46 31.37 -32.57
N THR A 26 -17.29 31.75 -32.05
CA THR A 26 -16.85 33.16 -31.96
C THR A 26 -15.89 33.57 -33.08
N ALA A 27 -15.31 32.62 -33.82
CA ALA A 27 -14.32 32.88 -34.88
C ALA A 27 -14.85 33.81 -35.97
N THR A 28 -14.16 34.93 -36.23
CA THR A 28 -14.54 35.95 -37.22
C THR A 28 -14.95 35.31 -38.56
N PRO A 29 -16.18 35.55 -39.05
CA PRO A 29 -16.69 34.88 -40.24
C PRO A 29 -15.99 35.39 -41.50
N LYS A 30 -15.92 34.55 -42.54
CA LYS A 30 -15.46 34.99 -43.86
C LYS A 30 -16.56 35.87 -44.51
N PRO A 31 -16.19 36.88 -45.31
CA PRO A 31 -17.17 37.74 -45.99
C PRO A 31 -18.19 36.90 -46.78
N GLY A 32 -19.48 37.11 -46.51
CA GLY A 32 -20.59 36.43 -47.20
C GLY A 32 -20.96 35.03 -46.68
N LYS A 33 -20.29 34.48 -45.67
CA LYS A 33 -20.67 33.22 -45.01
C LYS A 33 -20.44 33.31 -43.50
N ASP A 34 -21.45 33.77 -42.76
CA ASP A 34 -21.51 33.60 -41.30
C ASP A 34 -22.44 32.43 -40.95
N GLY A 35 -21.86 31.31 -40.54
CA GLY A 35 -22.62 30.13 -40.11
C GLY A 35 -23.24 30.24 -38.72
N TYR A 36 -22.81 31.21 -37.89
CA TYR A 36 -23.15 31.28 -36.46
C TYR A 36 -23.41 32.71 -35.94
N PRO A 37 -24.15 33.59 -36.65
CA PRO A 37 -24.28 35.00 -36.28
C PRO A 37 -24.94 35.20 -34.91
N ASN A 38 -26.00 34.43 -34.61
CA ASN A 38 -26.74 34.54 -33.35
C ASN A 38 -25.94 34.00 -32.15
N ALA A 39 -25.22 32.88 -32.34
CA ALA A 39 -24.39 32.29 -31.30
C ALA A 39 -23.22 33.22 -30.95
N ARG A 40 -22.57 33.81 -31.96
CA ARG A 40 -21.52 34.80 -31.80
C ARG A 40 -21.99 36.04 -31.03
N ALA A 41 -23.14 36.60 -31.42
CA ALA A 41 -23.71 37.79 -30.77
C ALA A 41 -24.05 37.52 -29.29
N LEU A 42 -24.55 36.32 -28.97
CA LEU A 42 -24.83 35.90 -27.60
C LEU A 42 -23.54 35.70 -26.79
N LEU A 43 -22.58 34.92 -27.33
CA LEU A 43 -21.32 34.59 -26.63
C LEU A 43 -20.43 35.81 -26.44
N ASN A 44 -20.49 36.82 -27.31
CA ASN A 44 -19.76 38.08 -27.12
C ASN A 44 -20.25 38.90 -25.92
N GLN A 45 -21.45 38.62 -25.41
CA GLN A 45 -22.04 39.31 -24.26
C GLN A 45 -21.87 38.54 -22.94
N VAL A 46 -21.35 37.32 -22.97
CA VAL A 46 -21.13 36.54 -21.75
C VAL A 46 -19.81 36.91 -21.09
N LYS A 47 -19.75 36.78 -19.76
CA LYS A 47 -18.50 36.85 -19.01
C LYS A 47 -17.90 35.44 -18.95
N PRO A 48 -16.83 35.13 -19.70
CA PRO A 48 -16.22 33.81 -19.66
C PRO A 48 -15.59 33.58 -18.27
N VAL A 49 -15.76 32.37 -17.77
CA VAL A 49 -15.05 31.87 -16.60
C VAL A 49 -14.28 30.65 -17.07
N ASP A 50 -12.98 30.81 -17.26
CA ASP A 50 -12.12 29.71 -17.67
C ASP A 50 -11.95 28.74 -16.51
N VAL A 51 -12.44 27.52 -16.70
CA VAL A 51 -12.24 26.43 -15.75
C VAL A 51 -10.86 25.85 -16.02
N PRO A 52 -9.91 25.89 -15.07
CA PRO A 52 -8.57 25.42 -15.30
C PRO A 52 -8.57 23.91 -15.56
N VAL A 53 -7.62 23.46 -16.38
CA VAL A 53 -7.44 22.03 -16.69
C VAL A 53 -7.08 21.23 -15.43
N SER A 54 -6.38 21.87 -14.48
CA SER A 54 -5.98 21.31 -13.18
C SER A 54 -6.17 22.33 -12.06
N PHE A 55 -6.58 21.88 -10.89
CA PHE A 55 -6.79 22.70 -9.70
C PHE A 55 -5.64 22.52 -8.69
N THR A 56 -5.22 23.61 -8.06
CA THR A 56 -4.21 23.59 -6.98
C THR A 56 -4.77 23.01 -5.69
N ALA A 57 -3.94 22.39 -4.86
CA ALA A 57 -4.35 21.80 -3.57
C ALA A 57 -5.14 22.77 -2.66
N THR A 58 -4.77 24.05 -2.61
CA THR A 58 -5.49 25.07 -1.82
C THR A 58 -6.92 25.33 -2.33
N ALA A 59 -7.13 25.30 -3.65
CA ALA A 59 -8.46 25.45 -4.25
C ALA A 59 -9.37 24.24 -3.94
N LEU A 60 -8.77 23.10 -3.62
CA LEU A 60 -9.44 21.84 -3.36
C LEU A 60 -9.73 21.59 -1.87
N GLN A 61 -9.21 22.42 -0.97
CA GLN A 61 -9.49 22.36 0.47
C GLN A 61 -10.79 23.10 0.89
N SER A 62 -11.65 23.45 -0.06
CA SER A 62 -12.88 24.20 0.25
C SER A 62 -13.95 23.35 0.95
N SER A 63 -14.74 23.95 1.84
CA SER A 63 -15.76 23.27 2.65
C SER A 63 -16.91 22.63 1.84
N LEU A 64 -17.06 22.99 0.56
CA LEU A 64 -18.03 22.40 -0.36
C LEU A 64 -17.62 20.98 -0.79
N VAL A 65 -16.33 20.68 -0.85
CA VAL A 65 -15.78 19.38 -1.27
C VAL A 65 -16.17 18.27 -0.30
N HIS A 66 -16.21 18.55 1.00
CA HIS A 66 -16.57 17.55 2.01
C HIS A 66 -18.06 17.17 2.01
N ARG A 67 -18.90 17.91 1.27
CA ARG A 67 -20.35 17.65 1.19
C ARG A 67 -20.75 16.85 -0.05
N ASP A 68 -19.91 16.77 -1.06
CA ASP A 68 -20.20 16.08 -2.32
C ASP A 68 -19.28 14.87 -2.51
N ARG A 69 -19.89 13.68 -2.46
CA ARG A 69 -19.20 12.40 -2.59
C ARG A 69 -18.52 12.23 -3.95
N SER A 70 -19.04 12.85 -5.01
CA SER A 70 -18.48 12.80 -6.36
C SER A 70 -17.20 13.63 -6.43
N LEU A 71 -17.21 14.84 -5.85
CA LEU A 71 -16.03 15.70 -5.72
C LEU A 71 -14.95 15.07 -4.84
N ALA A 72 -15.34 14.47 -3.71
CA ALA A 72 -14.41 13.73 -2.85
C ALA A 72 -13.76 12.54 -3.59
N THR A 73 -14.55 11.79 -4.37
CA THR A 73 -14.05 10.68 -5.18
C THR A 73 -13.07 11.17 -6.25
N ALA A 74 -13.43 12.20 -7.01
CA ALA A 74 -12.59 12.78 -8.05
C ALA A 74 -11.28 13.37 -7.50
N MET A 75 -11.27 13.88 -6.27
CA MET A 75 -10.05 14.30 -5.59
C MET A 75 -9.16 13.13 -5.16
N SER A 76 -9.76 12.07 -4.63
CA SER A 76 -9.00 10.88 -4.21
C SER A 76 -8.43 10.07 -5.37
N THR A 77 -8.88 10.34 -6.60
CA THR A 77 -8.53 9.61 -7.81
C THR A 77 -7.80 10.45 -8.86
N SER A 78 -7.52 11.74 -8.57
CA SER A 78 -6.87 12.63 -9.54
C SER A 78 -5.58 13.22 -8.97
N ASP A 79 -4.46 12.53 -9.21
CA ASP A 79 -3.13 12.94 -8.74
C ASP A 79 -2.63 14.27 -9.33
N SER A 80 -3.20 14.69 -10.46
CA SER A 80 -2.82 15.91 -11.19
C SER A 80 -3.77 17.10 -10.98
N GLY A 81 -4.74 16.98 -10.06
CA GLY A 81 -5.75 18.01 -9.82
C GLY A 81 -6.75 18.18 -10.98
N ARG A 82 -6.83 17.22 -11.91
CA ARG A 82 -7.73 17.18 -13.08
C ARG A 82 -9.11 16.66 -12.71
N ILE A 83 -9.77 17.37 -11.81
CA ILE A 83 -11.01 16.91 -11.15
C ILE A 83 -12.23 17.04 -12.06
N THR A 84 -12.27 18.05 -12.93
CA THR A 84 -13.40 18.27 -13.83
C THR A 84 -13.52 17.16 -14.87
N GLN A 85 -12.41 16.67 -15.39
CA GLN A 85 -12.39 15.54 -16.32
C GLN A 85 -12.79 14.24 -15.62
N THR A 86 -12.29 14.04 -14.40
CA THR A 86 -12.61 12.86 -13.58
C THR A 86 -14.10 12.82 -13.22
N LEU A 87 -14.69 13.97 -12.85
CA LEU A 87 -16.13 14.10 -12.59
C LEU A 87 -16.99 13.89 -13.84
N ALA A 88 -16.53 14.37 -14.99
CA ALA A 88 -17.31 14.33 -16.23
C ALA A 88 -17.23 12.97 -16.94
N ALA A 89 -16.12 12.23 -16.81
CA ALA A 89 -15.92 10.95 -17.48
C ALA A 89 -16.10 9.74 -16.55
N GLY A 90 -15.95 9.91 -15.23
CA GLY A 90 -16.01 8.82 -14.25
C GLY A 90 -17.32 8.02 -14.28
N PRO A 91 -18.50 8.66 -14.13
CA PRO A 91 -19.78 7.95 -14.20
C PRO A 91 -19.98 7.21 -15.54
N GLN A 92 -19.52 7.79 -16.62
CA GLN A 92 -19.65 7.25 -17.97
C GLN A 92 -18.70 6.07 -18.20
N LEU A 93 -17.53 6.04 -17.54
CA LEU A 93 -16.67 4.85 -17.48
C LEU A 93 -17.35 3.72 -16.72
N VAL A 94 -18.07 4.03 -15.64
CA VAL A 94 -18.87 3.03 -14.90
C VAL A 94 -20.02 2.51 -15.76
N ASP A 95 -20.72 3.39 -16.49
CA ASP A 95 -21.76 2.99 -17.44
C ASP A 95 -21.18 2.13 -18.57
N HIS A 96 -20.03 2.51 -19.14
CA HIS A 96 -19.29 1.73 -20.15
C HIS A 96 -18.94 0.33 -19.65
N TYR A 97 -18.49 0.24 -18.40
CA TYR A 97 -18.22 -1.04 -17.73
C TYR A 97 -19.51 -1.87 -17.56
N HIS A 98 -20.61 -1.29 -17.07
CA HIS A 98 -21.84 -2.03 -16.86
C HIS A 98 -22.49 -2.50 -18.17
N GLN A 99 -22.50 -1.66 -19.21
CA GLN A 99 -23.04 -1.97 -20.53
C GLN A 99 -22.26 -3.10 -21.23
N ALA A 100 -20.96 -3.25 -20.92
CA ALA A 100 -20.12 -4.31 -21.45
C ALA A 100 -20.68 -5.70 -21.15
N THR A 101 -21.37 -5.90 -20.02
CA THR A 101 -21.98 -7.19 -19.65
C THR A 101 -22.85 -7.78 -20.75
N SER A 102 -23.56 -6.93 -21.50
CA SER A 102 -24.48 -7.35 -22.57
C SER A 102 -23.87 -7.25 -23.97
N HIS A 103 -23.00 -6.26 -24.21
CA HIS A 103 -22.52 -5.94 -25.57
C HIS A 103 -21.08 -6.38 -25.84
N SER A 104 -20.27 -6.55 -24.80
CA SER A 104 -18.87 -6.97 -24.88
C SER A 104 -18.49 -7.75 -23.60
N PRO A 105 -19.01 -8.99 -23.42
CA PRO A 105 -18.75 -9.76 -22.21
C PRO A 105 -17.25 -10.02 -22.01
N TYR A 106 -16.48 -10.12 -23.09
CA TYR A 106 -15.02 -10.26 -23.05
C TYR A 106 -14.33 -8.98 -22.55
N GLY A 107 -14.77 -7.80 -23.01
CA GLY A 107 -14.29 -6.50 -22.52
C GLY A 107 -14.62 -6.30 -21.05
N HIS A 108 -15.84 -6.66 -20.63
CA HIS A 108 -16.24 -6.68 -19.21
C HIS A 108 -15.26 -7.53 -18.39
N ALA A 109 -14.99 -8.77 -18.80
CA ALA A 109 -14.09 -9.69 -18.09
C ALA A 109 -12.65 -9.14 -17.96
N VAL A 110 -12.11 -8.51 -19.01
CA VAL A 110 -10.78 -7.88 -18.98
C VAL A 110 -10.76 -6.70 -18.00
N ILE A 111 -11.77 -5.82 -18.04
CA ILE A 111 -11.87 -4.68 -17.11
C ILE A 111 -12.05 -5.18 -15.66
N THR A 112 -12.89 -6.19 -15.44
CA THR A 112 -13.08 -6.80 -14.10
C THR A 112 -11.78 -7.41 -13.57
N THR A 113 -10.99 -8.04 -14.43
CA THR A 113 -9.68 -8.59 -14.07
C THR A 113 -8.73 -7.48 -13.61
N ALA A 114 -8.66 -6.39 -14.37
CA ALA A 114 -7.84 -5.24 -14.01
C ALA A 114 -8.28 -4.60 -12.68
N MET A 115 -9.59 -4.47 -12.48
CA MET A 115 -10.19 -4.03 -11.21
C MET A 115 -9.79 -4.91 -10.03
N ASP A 116 -9.87 -6.24 -10.18
CA ASP A 116 -9.49 -7.19 -9.14
C ASP A 116 -7.98 -7.13 -8.84
N ALA A 117 -7.13 -7.02 -9.86
CA ALA A 117 -5.69 -6.85 -9.67
C ALA A 117 -5.35 -5.59 -8.86
N ARG A 118 -5.91 -4.42 -9.25
CA ARG A 118 -5.61 -3.14 -8.60
C ARG A 118 -6.13 -3.06 -7.17
N ARG A 119 -7.37 -3.49 -6.93
CA ARG A 119 -7.94 -3.44 -5.57
C ARG A 119 -7.27 -4.42 -4.60
N LEU A 120 -6.64 -5.48 -5.12
CA LEU A 120 -5.89 -6.48 -4.34
C LEU A 120 -4.40 -6.13 -4.21
N GLY A 121 -3.97 -4.97 -4.69
CA GLY A 121 -2.64 -4.42 -4.40
C GLY A 121 -1.61 -4.58 -5.52
N HIS A 122 -1.97 -5.08 -6.71
CA HIS A 122 -1.05 -5.03 -7.86
C HIS A 122 -0.90 -3.57 -8.31
N THR A 123 0.25 -2.95 -8.04
CA THR A 123 0.53 -1.51 -8.26
C THR A 123 1.23 -1.22 -9.57
N SER A 124 2.06 -2.14 -10.05
CA SER A 124 2.72 -2.00 -11.34
C SER A 124 1.71 -1.96 -12.49
N PRO A 125 2.09 -1.40 -13.66
CA PRO A 125 1.34 -1.57 -14.90
C PRO A 125 0.94 -3.04 -15.12
N LEU A 126 -0.33 -3.26 -15.47
CA LEU A 126 -0.93 -4.57 -15.59
C LEU A 126 -0.46 -5.24 -16.89
N PRO A 127 0.22 -6.39 -16.83
CA PRO A 127 0.66 -7.11 -18.03
C PRO A 127 -0.53 -7.65 -18.82
N SER A 128 -0.47 -7.54 -20.15
CA SER A 128 -1.49 -8.08 -21.07
C SER A 128 -1.68 -9.58 -20.87
N ALA A 129 -0.60 -10.31 -20.60
CA ALA A 129 -0.60 -11.74 -20.29
C ALA A 129 -1.44 -12.06 -19.03
N LEU A 130 -1.32 -11.25 -17.96
CA LEU A 130 -2.13 -11.41 -16.75
C LEU A 130 -3.61 -11.22 -17.07
N LEU A 131 -3.95 -10.15 -17.80
CA LEU A 131 -5.32 -9.84 -18.19
C LEU A 131 -5.92 -10.97 -19.05
N LYS A 132 -5.17 -11.45 -20.05
CA LYS A 132 -5.58 -12.51 -20.96
C LYS A 132 -5.79 -13.84 -20.26
N ALA A 133 -4.89 -14.23 -19.37
CA ALA A 133 -4.94 -15.52 -18.68
C ALA A 133 -6.04 -15.57 -17.60
N ALA A 134 -6.30 -14.44 -16.92
CA ALA A 134 -7.29 -14.38 -15.84
C ALA A 134 -8.74 -14.22 -16.34
N ALA A 135 -8.97 -13.40 -17.37
CA ALA A 135 -10.29 -13.02 -17.87
C ALA A 135 -11.25 -14.20 -18.15
N PRO A 136 -10.82 -15.37 -18.66
CA PRO A 136 -11.71 -16.51 -18.88
C PRO A 136 -12.50 -16.97 -17.64
N GLY A 137 -11.99 -16.81 -16.42
CA GLY A 137 -12.73 -17.20 -15.22
C GLY A 137 -13.87 -16.25 -14.83
N TYR A 138 -13.99 -15.10 -15.49
CA TYR A 138 -15.09 -14.16 -15.31
C TYR A 138 -16.20 -14.35 -16.35
N LEU A 139 -16.03 -15.30 -17.27
CA LEU A 139 -16.97 -15.61 -18.34
C LEU A 139 -17.76 -16.88 -18.04
N THR A 140 -18.98 -16.96 -18.57
CA THR A 140 -19.74 -18.21 -18.55
C THR A 140 -19.16 -19.25 -19.49
N GLU A 141 -19.48 -20.53 -19.29
CA GLU A 141 -19.06 -21.61 -20.20
C GLU A 141 -19.50 -21.36 -21.64
N GLN A 142 -20.72 -20.85 -21.84
CA GLN A 142 -21.24 -20.53 -23.17
C GLN A 142 -20.44 -19.39 -23.82
N GLN A 143 -20.10 -18.34 -23.08
CA GLN A 143 -19.26 -17.25 -23.59
C GLN A 143 -17.87 -17.73 -23.95
N ARG A 144 -17.26 -18.60 -23.13
CA ARG A 144 -15.95 -19.21 -23.44
C ARG A 144 -15.99 -20.08 -24.69
N ALA A 145 -17.02 -20.89 -24.85
CA ALA A 145 -17.18 -21.75 -26.02
C ALA A 145 -17.46 -20.96 -27.32
N ALA A 146 -18.07 -19.77 -27.21
CA ALA A 146 -18.37 -18.90 -28.34
C ALA A 146 -17.20 -17.97 -28.73
N ALA A 147 -16.14 -17.90 -27.92
CA ALA A 147 -15.00 -17.03 -28.18
C ALA A 147 -14.11 -17.62 -29.29
N ASP A 148 -13.68 -16.77 -30.22
CA ASP A 148 -12.60 -17.11 -31.15
C ASP A 148 -11.25 -17.01 -30.42
N PRO A 149 -10.51 -18.12 -30.23
CA PRO A 149 -9.28 -18.17 -29.44
C PRO A 149 -8.20 -17.17 -29.87
N ASP A 150 -8.17 -16.79 -31.14
CA ASP A 150 -7.10 -15.96 -31.71
C ASP A 150 -7.40 -14.47 -31.60
N THR A 151 -8.69 -14.08 -31.59
CA THR A 151 -9.11 -12.68 -31.72
C THR A 151 -9.84 -12.13 -30.51
N TRP A 152 -10.42 -12.97 -29.64
CA TRP A 152 -11.29 -12.51 -28.54
C TRP A 152 -10.60 -11.48 -27.63
N PHE A 153 -9.31 -11.70 -27.33
CA PHE A 153 -8.59 -10.85 -26.40
C PHE A 153 -8.27 -9.47 -27.01
N ALA A 154 -7.92 -9.43 -28.30
CA ALA A 154 -7.68 -8.18 -29.00
C ALA A 154 -8.96 -7.32 -29.01
N HIS A 155 -10.11 -7.91 -29.35
CA HIS A 155 -11.39 -7.21 -29.32
C HIS A 155 -11.82 -6.77 -27.91
N ALA A 156 -11.57 -7.60 -26.90
CA ALA A 156 -11.83 -7.25 -25.51
C ALA A 156 -10.99 -6.06 -25.04
N LEU A 157 -9.72 -6.03 -25.48
CA LEU A 157 -8.78 -4.98 -25.17
C LEU A 157 -9.13 -3.68 -25.91
N ASP A 158 -9.50 -3.75 -27.19
CA ASP A 158 -9.99 -2.60 -27.95
C ASP A 158 -11.19 -1.94 -27.24
N TYR A 159 -12.14 -2.73 -26.73
CA TYR A 159 -13.26 -2.23 -25.95
C TYR A 159 -12.82 -1.55 -24.64
N ALA A 160 -11.83 -2.12 -23.96
CA ALA A 160 -11.31 -1.56 -22.71
C ALA A 160 -10.52 -0.25 -22.94
N LEU A 161 -9.90 -0.10 -24.12
CA LEU A 161 -9.15 1.09 -24.55
C LEU A 161 -10.03 2.16 -25.20
N GLU A 162 -11.31 1.87 -25.45
CA GLU A 162 -12.25 2.80 -26.06
C GLU A 162 -12.41 4.06 -25.19
N ARG A 163 -12.23 5.23 -25.80
CA ARG A 163 -12.34 6.52 -25.10
C ARG A 163 -13.79 6.95 -24.95
N VAL A 164 -14.28 6.87 -23.72
CA VAL A 164 -15.55 7.44 -23.31
C VAL A 164 -15.45 8.97 -23.29
N MET A 165 -16.41 9.64 -23.95
CA MET A 165 -16.43 11.09 -24.17
C MET A 165 -15.15 11.65 -24.84
N GLY A 166 -14.35 10.80 -25.50
CA GLY A 166 -13.08 11.18 -26.13
C GLY A 166 -11.94 11.49 -25.15
N VAL A 167 -12.14 11.32 -23.84
CA VAL A 167 -11.19 11.79 -22.80
C VAL A 167 -10.59 10.65 -21.99
N ALA A 168 -11.37 9.66 -21.57
CA ALA A 168 -10.90 8.62 -20.65
C ALA A 168 -11.28 7.22 -21.14
N ALA A 169 -10.48 6.22 -20.81
CA ALA A 169 -10.74 4.82 -21.13
C ALA A 169 -10.71 3.96 -19.86
N ALA A 170 -11.27 2.75 -19.92
CA ALA A 170 -11.24 1.85 -18.77
C ALA A 170 -9.81 1.37 -18.48
N LEU A 171 -9.10 1.01 -19.56
CA LEU A 171 -7.66 0.79 -19.56
C LEU A 171 -6.97 1.87 -20.38
N GLU A 172 -5.81 2.29 -19.91
CA GLU A 172 -4.99 3.29 -20.58
C GLU A 172 -3.59 2.74 -20.87
N PRO A 173 -3.02 3.02 -22.06
CA PRO A 173 -1.63 2.68 -22.35
C PRO A 173 -0.69 3.43 -21.40
N VAL A 174 0.37 2.76 -20.94
CA VAL A 174 1.39 3.40 -20.10
C VAL A 174 2.44 4.07 -20.98
N ALA A 175 2.79 5.32 -20.70
CA ALA A 175 3.79 6.04 -21.48
C ALA A 175 5.18 5.38 -21.38
N ASN A 176 5.90 5.31 -22.50
CA ASN A 176 7.30 4.91 -22.52
C ASN A 176 8.16 6.03 -21.91
N THR A 177 8.93 5.71 -20.87
CA THR A 177 9.81 6.68 -20.21
C THR A 177 11.07 6.99 -21.02
N GLU A 178 11.42 6.14 -21.98
CA GLU A 178 12.64 6.24 -22.80
C GLU A 178 12.37 6.83 -24.20
N GLY A 179 11.12 7.16 -24.54
CA GLY A 179 10.79 7.67 -25.87
C GLY A 179 9.33 7.98 -26.10
N MET A 180 8.99 8.27 -27.36
CA MET A 180 7.61 8.53 -27.78
C MET A 180 6.81 7.22 -27.90
N GLY A 181 5.58 7.22 -27.40
CA GLY A 181 4.64 6.11 -27.53
C GLY A 181 4.32 5.42 -26.20
N ALA A 182 3.53 4.34 -26.30
CA ALA A 182 3.18 3.52 -25.15
C ALA A 182 4.19 2.39 -24.94
N LEU A 183 4.42 1.99 -23.70
CA LEU A 183 5.06 0.73 -23.36
C LEU A 183 4.19 -0.42 -23.91
N PRO A 184 4.80 -1.39 -24.61
CA PRO A 184 4.07 -2.52 -25.16
C PRO A 184 3.53 -3.41 -24.04
N ASP A 185 2.37 -4.03 -24.28
CA ASP A 185 1.80 -5.11 -23.47
C ASP A 185 1.53 -4.79 -21.99
N VAL A 186 1.45 -3.52 -21.61
CA VAL A 186 1.12 -3.11 -20.24
C VAL A 186 0.10 -1.98 -20.23
N TYR A 187 -0.81 -2.05 -19.26
CA TYR A 187 -1.94 -1.12 -19.16
C TYR A 187 -2.16 -0.64 -17.74
N ARG A 188 -2.76 0.54 -17.60
CA ARG A 188 -3.22 1.08 -16.31
C ARG A 188 -4.75 1.10 -16.29
N LEU A 189 -5.35 0.63 -15.20
CA LEU A 189 -6.77 0.85 -14.94
C LEU A 189 -6.99 2.32 -14.58
N SER A 190 -8.05 2.94 -15.10
CA SER A 190 -8.39 4.30 -14.67
C SER A 190 -8.66 4.38 -13.17
N ASP A 191 -8.18 5.45 -12.54
CA ASP A 191 -8.25 5.63 -11.09
C ASP A 191 -9.70 5.66 -10.58
N TYR A 192 -10.62 6.18 -11.39
CA TYR A 192 -12.05 6.18 -11.07
C TYR A 192 -12.63 4.75 -11.03
N LEU A 193 -12.24 3.87 -11.97
CA LEU A 193 -12.66 2.47 -11.95
C LEU A 193 -11.97 1.67 -10.84
N ASP A 194 -10.72 1.98 -10.46
CA ASP A 194 -10.09 1.38 -9.27
C ASP A 194 -10.89 1.73 -8.01
N HIS A 195 -11.20 3.02 -7.81
CA HIS A 195 -12.00 3.46 -6.67
C HIS A 195 -13.40 2.81 -6.66
N HIS A 196 -14.07 2.78 -7.82
CA HIS A 196 -15.36 2.12 -7.97
C HIS A 196 -15.28 0.63 -7.61
N ALA A 197 -14.27 -0.08 -8.13
CA ALA A 197 -14.05 -1.50 -7.86
C ALA A 197 -13.82 -1.80 -6.38
N ARG A 198 -13.04 -0.98 -5.67
CA ARG A 198 -12.83 -1.10 -4.21
C ARG A 198 -14.14 -1.03 -3.43
N THR A 199 -15.13 -0.31 -3.94
CA THR A 199 -16.46 -0.19 -3.32
C THR A 199 -17.35 -1.39 -3.67
N ILE A 200 -17.54 -1.68 -4.96
CA ILE A 200 -18.54 -2.66 -5.41
C ILE A 200 -18.05 -4.11 -5.35
N ARG A 201 -16.73 -4.34 -5.26
CA ARG A 201 -16.11 -5.67 -5.27
C ARG A 201 -15.33 -5.98 -3.99
N SER A 202 -15.50 -5.20 -2.91
CA SER A 202 -14.76 -5.37 -1.64
C SER A 202 -14.86 -6.80 -1.07
N HIS A 203 -16.07 -7.39 -1.15
CA HIS A 203 -16.39 -8.73 -0.66
C HIS A 203 -16.38 -9.81 -1.76
N VAL A 204 -16.09 -9.44 -3.01
CA VAL A 204 -16.06 -10.38 -4.12
C VAL A 204 -14.70 -11.06 -4.15
N PHE A 205 -14.72 -12.39 -4.22
CA PHE A 205 -13.53 -13.20 -4.36
C PHE A 205 -13.27 -13.49 -5.84
N PRO A 206 -12.08 -13.18 -6.39
CA PRO A 206 -11.75 -13.51 -7.78
C PRO A 206 -11.77 -15.02 -8.04
N PRO A 207 -12.03 -15.44 -9.30
CA PRO A 207 -11.98 -16.85 -9.71
C PRO A 207 -10.56 -17.43 -9.64
N ASP A 208 -10.43 -18.76 -9.65
CA ASP A 208 -9.14 -19.46 -9.59
C ASP A 208 -8.19 -19.11 -10.76
N SER A 209 -8.74 -18.79 -11.93
CA SER A 209 -7.94 -18.35 -13.09
C SER A 209 -7.19 -17.05 -12.79
N PHE A 210 -7.78 -16.15 -12.01
CA PHE A 210 -7.14 -14.89 -11.61
C PHE A 210 -5.88 -15.16 -10.79
N TRP A 211 -5.98 -16.04 -9.78
CA TRP A 211 -4.86 -16.35 -8.90
C TRP A 211 -3.75 -17.13 -9.61
N THR A 212 -4.12 -18.02 -10.52
CA THR A 212 -3.17 -18.75 -11.38
C THR A 212 -2.42 -17.78 -12.30
N ALA A 213 -3.15 -16.88 -12.97
CA ALA A 213 -2.56 -15.86 -13.83
C ALA A 213 -1.68 -14.87 -13.05
N ALA A 214 -2.09 -14.47 -11.84
CA ALA A 214 -1.30 -13.62 -10.96
C ALA A 214 0.05 -14.26 -10.63
N ARG A 215 0.06 -15.54 -10.26
CA ARG A 215 1.31 -16.27 -9.97
C ARG A 215 2.27 -16.30 -11.15
N GLU A 216 1.74 -16.43 -12.37
CA GLU A 216 2.55 -16.61 -13.57
C GLU A 216 2.96 -15.29 -14.23
N HIS A 217 2.15 -14.24 -14.08
CA HIS A 217 2.26 -13.02 -14.88
C HIS A 217 2.18 -11.72 -14.06
N ALA A 218 2.21 -11.75 -12.73
CA ALA A 218 2.39 -10.52 -11.95
C ALA A 218 3.69 -9.81 -12.34
N ALA A 219 3.66 -8.48 -12.37
CA ALA A 219 4.76 -7.69 -12.93
C ALA A 219 6.01 -7.64 -12.03
N SER A 220 5.86 -7.89 -10.73
CA SER A 220 6.97 -7.82 -9.78
C SER A 220 6.76 -8.75 -8.57
N THR A 221 7.83 -8.96 -7.80
CA THR A 221 7.77 -9.64 -6.50
C THR A 221 6.87 -8.89 -5.51
N ALA A 222 6.90 -7.56 -5.51
CA ALA A 222 6.03 -6.75 -4.65
C ALA A 222 4.54 -6.92 -5.00
N ASP A 223 4.20 -7.05 -6.29
CA ASP A 223 2.81 -7.32 -6.69
C ASP A 223 2.37 -8.73 -6.28
N LEU A 224 3.26 -9.73 -6.38
CA LEU A 224 2.99 -11.08 -5.88
C LEU A 224 2.76 -11.09 -4.36
N GLU A 225 3.60 -10.38 -3.60
CA GLU A 225 3.47 -10.25 -2.14
C GLU A 225 2.15 -9.58 -1.75
N ALA A 226 1.78 -8.47 -2.41
CA ALA A 226 0.52 -7.78 -2.16
C ALA A 226 -0.69 -8.67 -2.45
N LEU A 227 -0.66 -9.43 -3.56
CA LEU A 227 -1.72 -10.38 -3.90
C LEU A 227 -1.77 -11.56 -2.92
N ALA A 228 -0.62 -12.04 -2.44
CA ALA A 228 -0.53 -13.08 -1.42
C ALA A 228 -1.14 -12.62 -0.09
N GLU A 229 -0.81 -11.42 0.37
CA GLU A 229 -1.39 -10.79 1.56
C GLU A 229 -2.92 -10.63 1.40
N ALA A 230 -3.37 -10.18 0.23
CA ALA A 230 -4.78 -10.01 -0.05
C ALA A 230 -5.55 -11.35 -0.07
N ALA A 231 -4.91 -12.45 -0.47
CA ALA A 231 -5.45 -13.80 -0.36
C ALA A 231 -5.47 -14.29 1.10
N ASP A 232 -4.41 -14.01 1.87
CA ASP A 232 -4.28 -14.39 3.28
C ASP A 232 -5.35 -13.72 4.16
N HIS A 233 -5.55 -12.41 4.00
CA HIS A 233 -6.61 -11.64 4.65
C HIS A 233 -8.03 -12.14 4.32
N ARG A 234 -8.18 -12.92 3.25
CA ARG A 234 -9.45 -13.57 2.84
C ARG A 234 -9.51 -15.05 3.23
N GLY A 235 -8.57 -15.52 4.05
CA GLY A 235 -8.51 -16.90 4.53
C GLY A 235 -8.15 -17.92 3.44
N ARG A 236 -7.50 -17.49 2.35
CA ARG A 236 -7.11 -18.36 1.23
C ARG A 236 -5.65 -18.80 1.36
N TYR A 237 -5.35 -19.47 2.46
CA TYR A 237 -3.99 -19.81 2.87
C TYR A 237 -3.20 -20.60 1.81
N ARG A 238 -3.84 -21.51 1.07
CA ARG A 238 -3.17 -22.26 -0.01
C ARG A 238 -2.73 -21.35 -1.17
N ILE A 239 -3.58 -20.39 -1.55
CA ILE A 239 -3.27 -19.45 -2.63
C ILE A 239 -2.19 -18.47 -2.16
N ALA A 240 -2.32 -17.96 -0.93
CA ALA A 240 -1.31 -17.08 -0.34
C ALA A 240 0.06 -17.77 -0.28
N ALA A 241 0.13 -19.01 0.19
CA ALA A 241 1.38 -19.77 0.26
C ALA A 241 2.03 -19.98 -1.12
N ASP A 242 1.23 -20.27 -2.15
CA ASP A 242 1.73 -20.45 -3.52
C ASP A 242 2.27 -19.14 -4.12
N LEU A 243 1.60 -18.01 -3.87
CA LEU A 243 2.07 -16.69 -4.29
C LEU A 243 3.31 -16.23 -3.53
N TYR A 244 3.37 -16.43 -2.20
CA TYR A 244 4.57 -16.16 -1.42
C TYR A 244 5.74 -17.03 -1.86
N GLN A 245 5.51 -18.32 -2.13
CA GLN A 245 6.57 -19.19 -2.66
C GLN A 245 7.10 -18.67 -3.99
N ARG A 246 6.21 -18.29 -4.92
CA ARG A 246 6.60 -17.72 -6.19
C ARG A 246 7.39 -16.41 -6.05
N ALA A 247 6.97 -15.52 -5.15
CA ALA A 247 7.68 -14.28 -4.85
C ALA A 247 9.07 -14.56 -4.26
N ALA A 248 9.18 -15.49 -3.32
CA ALA A 248 10.44 -15.91 -2.69
C ALA A 248 11.40 -16.58 -3.69
N ASP A 249 10.89 -17.37 -4.62
CA ASP A 249 11.69 -17.98 -5.71
C ASP A 249 12.23 -16.92 -6.67
N ALA A 250 11.50 -15.82 -6.84
CA ALA A 250 11.93 -14.65 -7.60
C ALA A 250 12.79 -13.65 -6.78
N GLY A 251 13.15 -13.98 -5.53
CA GLY A 251 14.02 -13.17 -4.69
C GLY A 251 13.32 -12.09 -3.85
N GLY A 252 12.00 -12.16 -3.70
CA GLY A 252 11.23 -11.28 -2.81
C GLY A 252 11.60 -11.52 -1.34
N THR A 253 12.20 -10.53 -0.70
CA THR A 253 12.65 -10.62 0.70
C THR A 253 11.46 -10.60 1.67
N GLY A 254 10.41 -9.83 1.37
CA GLY A 254 9.17 -9.85 2.15
C GLY A 254 8.53 -11.24 2.16
N ALA A 255 8.47 -11.88 1.00
CA ALA A 255 7.96 -13.24 0.87
C ALA A 255 8.81 -14.28 1.61
N LEU A 256 10.14 -14.18 1.56
CA LEU A 256 11.04 -15.06 2.30
C LEU A 256 10.81 -14.96 3.81
N ALA A 257 10.65 -13.74 4.34
CA ALA A 257 10.40 -13.51 5.76
C ALA A 257 9.05 -14.10 6.19
N GLU A 258 8.01 -13.89 5.39
CA GLU A 258 6.68 -14.41 5.66
C GLU A 258 6.64 -15.94 5.65
N LEU A 259 7.27 -16.59 4.66
CA LEU A 259 7.38 -18.05 4.61
C LEU A 259 8.19 -18.60 5.79
N ALA A 260 9.27 -17.93 6.18
CA ALA A 260 10.07 -18.32 7.35
C ALA A 260 9.24 -18.27 8.63
N TRP A 261 8.50 -17.17 8.84
CA TRP A 261 7.62 -17.01 9.99
C TRP A 261 6.57 -18.13 10.03
N ARG A 262 5.90 -18.42 8.91
CA ARG A 262 4.88 -19.48 8.84
C ARG A 262 5.46 -20.86 9.17
N ARG A 263 6.61 -21.21 8.57
CA ARG A 263 7.29 -22.48 8.85
C ARG A 263 7.64 -22.61 10.34
N GLY A 264 8.17 -21.54 10.94
CA GLY A 264 8.47 -21.47 12.36
C GLY A 264 7.24 -21.66 13.25
N GLN A 265 6.08 -21.12 12.87
CA GLN A 265 4.82 -21.34 13.61
C GLN A 265 4.28 -22.77 13.48
N THR A 266 4.50 -23.41 12.32
CA THR A 266 4.10 -24.81 12.09
C THR A 266 5.09 -25.84 12.65
N GLY A 267 6.21 -25.39 13.23
CA GLY A 267 7.25 -26.25 13.80
C GLY A 267 8.31 -26.74 12.81
N ASP A 268 8.26 -26.31 11.54
CA ASP A 268 9.33 -26.54 10.56
C ASP A 268 10.47 -25.52 10.80
N LEU A 269 11.23 -25.75 11.87
CA LEU A 269 12.31 -24.86 12.29
C LEU A 269 13.46 -24.88 11.28
N ASP A 270 13.82 -26.05 10.75
CA ASP A 270 14.89 -26.19 9.76
C ASP A 270 14.56 -25.43 8.46
N GLY A 271 13.31 -25.55 7.99
CA GLY A 271 12.85 -24.82 6.82
C GLY A 271 12.78 -23.31 7.04
N ALA A 272 12.36 -22.87 8.22
CA ALA A 272 12.36 -21.45 8.57
C ALA A 272 13.79 -20.88 8.63
N GLU A 273 14.73 -21.63 9.19
CA GLU A 273 16.13 -21.23 9.25
C GLU A 273 16.76 -21.08 7.87
N GLN A 274 16.53 -22.03 6.96
CA GLN A 274 17.05 -21.93 5.59
C GLN A 274 16.57 -20.66 4.88
N LEU A 275 15.31 -20.26 5.09
CA LEU A 275 14.75 -19.05 4.51
C LEU A 275 15.33 -17.78 5.13
N LEU A 276 15.50 -17.75 6.46
CA LEU A 276 16.15 -16.62 7.16
C LEU A 276 17.62 -16.49 6.79
N GLN A 277 18.33 -17.60 6.57
CA GLN A 277 19.72 -17.55 6.12
C GLN A 277 19.82 -16.94 4.71
N ARG A 278 18.91 -17.28 3.80
CA ARG A 278 18.83 -16.63 2.47
C ARG A 278 18.61 -15.12 2.56
N LEU A 279 17.83 -14.65 3.54
CA LEU A 279 17.64 -13.21 3.79
C LEU A 279 18.91 -12.54 4.28
N ILE A 280 19.61 -13.18 5.23
CA ILE A 280 20.90 -12.70 5.74
C ILE A 280 21.92 -12.61 4.59
N ASP A 281 21.97 -13.62 3.74
CA ASP A 281 22.87 -13.67 2.57
C ASP A 281 22.52 -12.59 1.53
N ALA A 282 21.25 -12.18 1.46
CA ALA A 282 20.77 -11.06 0.65
C ALA A 282 20.99 -9.68 1.31
N GLY A 283 21.58 -9.63 2.51
CA GLY A 283 21.92 -8.40 3.23
C GLY A 283 20.84 -7.88 4.18
N ASP A 284 19.75 -8.62 4.39
CA ASP A 284 18.74 -8.28 5.39
C ASP A 284 19.23 -8.67 6.79
N THR A 285 19.81 -7.69 7.49
CA THR A 285 20.30 -7.87 8.86
C THR A 285 19.16 -8.03 9.87
N GLY A 286 17.93 -7.63 9.54
CA GLY A 286 16.74 -7.86 10.37
C GLY A 286 16.40 -9.34 10.52
N ALA A 287 16.78 -10.17 9.54
CA ALA A 287 16.60 -11.63 9.62
C ALA A 287 17.48 -12.29 10.70
N LEU A 288 18.57 -11.65 11.15
CA LEU A 288 19.39 -12.13 12.27
C LEU A 288 18.58 -12.18 13.58
N ALA A 289 17.74 -11.17 13.83
CA ALA A 289 16.87 -11.11 14.99
C ALA A 289 15.83 -12.25 14.98
N GLN A 290 15.22 -12.49 13.82
CA GLN A 290 14.23 -13.55 13.65
C GLN A 290 14.85 -14.94 13.80
N LEU A 291 16.06 -15.15 13.26
CA LEU A 291 16.76 -16.43 13.39
C LEU A 291 17.23 -16.68 14.83
N ALA A 292 17.69 -15.64 15.54
CA ALA A 292 18.03 -15.74 16.96
C ALA A 292 16.80 -16.17 17.79
N GLN A 293 15.64 -15.58 17.54
CA GLN A 293 14.39 -15.97 18.19
C GLN A 293 14.01 -17.42 17.88
N LEU A 294 14.19 -17.86 16.63
CA LEU A 294 13.90 -19.23 16.23
C LEU A 294 14.79 -20.24 16.94
N ARG A 295 16.11 -20.01 16.97
CA ARG A 295 17.08 -20.85 17.70
C ARG A 295 16.80 -20.88 19.20
N GLN A 296 16.42 -19.76 19.78
CA GLN A 296 16.02 -19.70 21.17
C GLN A 296 14.76 -20.53 21.45
N ARG A 297 13.74 -20.50 20.58
CA ARG A 297 12.55 -21.37 20.69
C ARG A 297 12.89 -22.85 20.53
N ALA A 298 13.93 -23.17 19.75
CA ALA A 298 14.45 -24.52 19.58
C ALA A 298 15.31 -25.01 20.79
N GLY A 299 15.63 -24.12 21.74
CA GLY A 299 16.50 -24.41 22.88
C GLY A 299 17.99 -24.22 22.61
N ASP A 300 18.37 -23.79 21.40
CA ASP A 300 19.75 -23.46 21.03
C ASP A 300 20.09 -22.03 21.46
N LEU A 301 20.39 -21.87 22.75
CA LEU A 301 20.71 -20.58 23.36
C LEU A 301 22.05 -20.02 22.86
N ASP A 302 23.05 -20.87 22.64
CA ASP A 302 24.38 -20.44 22.19
C ASP A 302 24.33 -19.93 20.73
N GLY A 303 23.58 -20.62 19.88
CA GLY A 303 23.29 -20.16 18.52
C GLY A 303 22.50 -18.85 18.52
N ALA A 304 21.47 -18.73 19.37
CA ALA A 304 20.70 -17.50 19.52
C ALA A 304 21.57 -16.31 19.95
N GLU A 305 22.48 -16.49 20.90
CA GLU A 305 23.40 -15.44 21.36
C GLU A 305 24.39 -15.01 20.29
N THR A 306 24.91 -15.96 19.52
CA THR A 306 25.82 -15.68 18.40
C THR A 306 25.11 -14.82 17.35
N LEU A 307 23.87 -15.16 17.01
CA LEU A 307 23.06 -14.40 16.07
C LEU A 307 22.65 -13.02 16.61
N ALA A 308 22.30 -12.94 17.89
CA ALA A 308 21.96 -11.68 18.54
C ALA A 308 23.16 -10.73 18.60
N GLN A 309 24.38 -11.24 18.78
CA GLN A 309 25.58 -10.41 18.67
C GLN A 309 25.79 -9.90 17.26
N ARG A 310 25.64 -10.75 16.24
CA ARG A 310 25.76 -10.31 14.84
C ARG A 310 24.72 -9.24 14.50
N ALA A 311 23.50 -9.36 15.03
CA ALA A 311 22.47 -8.33 14.88
C ALA A 311 22.90 -7.01 15.54
N ALA A 312 23.48 -7.09 16.74
CA ALA A 312 24.00 -5.91 17.45
C ALA A 312 25.17 -5.26 16.71
N ASP A 313 26.10 -6.05 16.18
CA ASP A 313 27.21 -5.56 15.35
C ASP A 313 26.70 -4.85 14.07
N ALA A 314 25.51 -5.23 13.59
CA ALA A 314 24.79 -4.58 12.50
C ALA A 314 23.88 -3.41 12.95
N GLY A 315 23.89 -3.06 14.24
CA GLY A 315 23.14 -1.94 14.82
C GLY A 315 21.80 -2.29 15.47
N ASP A 316 21.31 -3.53 15.35
CA ASP A 316 20.11 -4.00 16.05
C ASP A 316 20.46 -4.71 17.36
N THR A 317 20.38 -3.97 18.46
CA THR A 317 20.60 -4.52 19.81
C THR A 317 19.37 -5.20 20.41
N GLY A 318 18.21 -5.15 19.74
CA GLY A 318 16.95 -5.73 20.23
C GLY A 318 17.06 -7.20 20.65
N PRO A 319 17.66 -8.08 19.82
CA PRO A 319 17.83 -9.50 20.17
C PRO A 319 18.64 -9.74 21.44
N LEU A 320 19.70 -8.96 21.68
CA LEU A 320 20.49 -9.08 22.92
C LEU A 320 19.67 -8.68 24.16
N VAL A 321 18.87 -7.62 24.04
CA VAL A 321 18.00 -7.16 25.13
C VAL A 321 16.93 -8.20 25.47
N GLU A 322 16.32 -8.80 24.45
CA GLU A 322 15.31 -9.84 24.62
C GLU A 322 15.90 -11.11 25.27
N LEU A 323 17.08 -11.57 24.83
CA LEU A 323 17.77 -12.71 25.44
C LEU A 323 18.18 -12.40 26.89
N ALA A 324 18.66 -11.19 27.17
CA ALA A 324 18.99 -10.76 28.53
C ALA A 324 17.76 -10.79 29.45
N TRP A 325 16.63 -10.28 28.96
CA TRP A 325 15.36 -10.30 29.69
C TRP A 325 14.95 -11.73 30.06
N ARG A 326 14.97 -12.64 29.08
CA ARG A 326 14.56 -14.05 29.27
C ARG A 326 15.48 -14.83 30.20
N ARG A 327 16.80 -14.65 30.08
CA ARG A 327 17.75 -15.24 31.04
C ARG A 327 17.47 -14.75 32.45
N GLY A 328 17.20 -13.44 32.58
CA GLY A 328 16.71 -12.84 33.82
C GLY A 328 15.48 -13.56 34.35
N GLU A 329 14.41 -13.69 33.55
CA GLU A 329 13.18 -14.46 33.84
C GLU A 329 13.44 -15.86 34.37
N SER A 330 14.38 -16.60 33.76
CA SER A 330 14.77 -17.93 34.21
C SER A 330 15.66 -17.97 35.47
N GLY A 331 16.07 -16.82 36.01
CA GLY A 331 16.94 -16.70 37.19
C GLY A 331 18.44 -16.67 36.88
N ASP A 332 18.85 -16.77 35.61
CA ASP A 332 20.24 -16.59 35.18
C ASP A 332 20.57 -15.09 35.07
N LEU A 333 20.68 -14.46 36.23
CA LEU A 333 20.96 -13.03 36.34
C LEU A 333 22.37 -12.65 35.86
N ASP A 334 23.32 -13.58 35.90
CA ASP A 334 24.70 -13.35 35.46
C ASP A 334 24.79 -13.44 33.93
N GLY A 335 24.09 -14.38 33.29
CA GLY A 335 23.92 -14.42 31.84
C GLY A 335 23.17 -13.20 31.32
N ALA A 336 22.11 -12.77 32.02
CA ALA A 336 21.41 -11.54 31.71
C ALA A 336 22.32 -10.31 31.78
N GLU A 337 23.20 -10.22 32.78
CA GLU A 337 24.18 -9.13 32.90
C GLU A 337 25.18 -9.11 31.75
N ARG A 338 25.72 -10.26 31.34
CA ARG A 338 26.63 -10.34 30.18
C ARG A 338 25.97 -9.83 28.90
N LEU A 339 24.72 -10.24 28.64
CA LEU A 339 23.99 -9.83 27.44
C LEU A 339 23.59 -8.35 27.48
N ALA A 340 23.14 -7.86 28.63
CA ALA A 340 22.82 -6.45 28.81
C ALA A 340 24.06 -5.54 28.66
N GLN A 341 25.24 -6.01 29.11
CA GLN A 341 26.50 -5.31 28.90
C GLN A 341 26.86 -5.25 27.41
N ARG A 342 26.75 -6.36 26.67
CA ARG A 342 27.01 -6.37 25.22
C ARG A 342 26.09 -5.41 24.46
N ALA A 343 24.81 -5.33 24.83
CA ALA A 343 23.89 -4.36 24.24
C ALA A 343 24.27 -2.91 24.57
N ALA A 344 24.74 -2.66 25.80
CA ALA A 344 25.23 -1.35 26.24
C ALA A 344 26.54 -0.94 25.55
N ASP A 345 27.44 -1.88 25.27
CA ASP A 345 28.70 -1.63 24.56
C ASP A 345 28.45 -1.15 23.12
N VAL A 346 27.30 -1.50 22.53
CA VAL A 346 26.81 -1.02 21.22
C VAL A 346 25.92 0.24 21.37
N GLY A 347 25.82 0.80 22.57
CA GLY A 347 25.11 2.05 22.85
C GLY A 347 23.68 1.91 23.37
N ASN A 348 23.15 0.68 23.56
CA ASN A 348 21.82 0.48 24.13
C ASN A 348 21.84 0.35 25.65
N VAL A 349 21.95 1.50 26.32
CA VAL A 349 22.01 1.60 27.78
C VAL A 349 20.73 1.14 28.48
N ASN A 350 19.58 1.12 27.77
CA ASN A 350 18.31 0.69 28.35
C ASN A 350 18.34 -0.78 28.80
N ALA A 351 19.21 -1.61 28.20
CA ALA A 351 19.40 -3.00 28.61
C ALA A 351 19.86 -3.10 30.08
N LEU A 352 20.85 -2.30 30.46
CA LEU A 352 21.38 -2.25 31.83
C LEU A 352 20.34 -1.73 32.82
N VAL A 353 19.59 -0.68 32.44
CA VAL A 353 18.55 -0.09 33.31
C VAL A 353 17.40 -1.09 33.55
N ARG A 354 16.98 -1.84 32.53
CA ARG A 354 15.96 -2.89 32.68
C ARG A 354 16.44 -4.00 33.61
N LEU A 355 17.68 -4.44 33.47
CA LEU A 355 18.26 -5.45 34.36
C LEU A 355 18.42 -4.95 35.79
N ALA A 356 18.78 -3.68 35.96
CA ALA A 356 18.92 -3.03 37.27
C ALA A 356 17.59 -3.04 38.05
N ARG A 357 16.49 -2.65 37.38
CA ARG A 357 15.13 -2.74 37.96
C ARG A 357 14.79 -4.19 38.37
N ARG A 358 15.14 -5.16 37.53
CA ARG A 358 14.83 -6.57 37.77
C ARG A 358 15.64 -7.15 38.94
N ARG A 359 16.89 -6.72 39.12
CA ARG A 359 17.72 -7.05 40.29
C ARG A 359 17.12 -6.46 41.57
N GLU A 360 16.64 -5.21 41.52
CA GLU A 360 15.90 -4.59 42.64
C GLU A 360 14.62 -5.37 43.00
N GLU A 361 13.80 -5.73 42.01
CA GLU A 361 12.59 -6.55 42.20
C GLU A 361 12.90 -7.93 42.83
N SER A 362 14.08 -8.49 42.57
CA SER A 362 14.58 -9.73 43.18
C SER A 362 15.23 -9.54 44.56
N GLY A 363 15.33 -8.31 45.07
CA GLY A 363 15.96 -7.96 46.35
C GLY A 363 17.48 -7.74 46.29
N ASP A 364 18.11 -7.89 45.13
CA ASP A 364 19.54 -7.61 44.93
C ASP A 364 19.76 -6.11 44.64
N LEU A 365 19.58 -5.30 45.68
CA LEU A 365 19.77 -3.85 45.61
C LEU A 365 21.22 -3.47 45.25
N HIS A 366 22.20 -4.24 45.74
CA HIS A 366 23.61 -3.96 45.42
C HIS A 366 23.91 -4.22 43.94
N GLY A 367 23.41 -5.30 43.36
CA GLY A 367 23.50 -5.56 41.92
C GLY A 367 22.80 -4.49 41.10
N ALA A 368 21.59 -4.09 41.51
CA ALA A 368 20.84 -3.02 40.87
C ALA A 368 21.62 -1.70 40.82
N GLU A 369 22.23 -1.30 41.94
CA GLU A 369 23.02 -0.07 42.04
C GLU A 369 24.33 -0.12 41.22
N ARG A 370 24.99 -1.29 41.11
CA ARG A 370 26.16 -1.44 40.23
C ARG A 370 25.80 -1.27 38.76
N LEU A 371 24.68 -1.85 38.33
CA LEU A 371 24.19 -1.72 36.95
C LEU A 371 23.75 -0.29 36.64
N ALA A 372 23.13 0.39 37.61
CA ALA A 372 22.80 1.81 37.53
C ALA A 372 24.05 2.67 37.29
N GLN A 373 25.11 2.43 38.08
CA GLN A 373 26.36 3.16 37.94
C GLN A 373 26.97 2.98 36.55
N ARG A 374 27.05 1.73 36.06
CA ARG A 374 27.54 1.45 34.71
C ARG A 374 26.69 2.13 33.63
N ALA A 375 25.36 2.11 33.78
CA ALA A 375 24.46 2.82 32.88
C ALA A 375 24.75 4.33 32.88
N THR A 376 25.02 4.94 34.03
CA THR A 376 25.44 6.35 34.13
C THR A 376 26.77 6.61 33.44
N ASP A 377 27.75 5.72 33.61
CA ASP A 377 29.10 5.86 33.05
C ASP A 377 29.10 5.91 31.51
N ILE A 378 28.15 5.22 30.88
CA ILE A 378 27.95 5.21 29.41
C ILE A 378 26.85 6.18 28.93
N GLY A 379 26.39 7.10 29.78
CA GLY A 379 25.48 8.20 29.39
C GLY A 379 23.98 7.93 29.56
N GLY A 380 23.58 6.86 30.25
CA GLY A 380 22.18 6.46 30.48
C GLY A 380 21.39 7.25 31.52
N ARG A 381 21.80 8.48 31.87
CA ARG A 381 21.18 9.29 32.93
C ARG A 381 19.67 9.49 32.70
N ASP A 382 19.26 9.78 31.47
CA ASP A 382 17.85 9.97 31.11
C ASP A 382 17.00 8.72 31.35
N ALA A 383 17.54 7.53 31.09
CA ALA A 383 16.84 6.27 31.31
C ALA A 383 16.62 6.02 32.81
N LEU A 384 17.60 6.37 33.65
CA LEU A 384 17.50 6.27 35.11
C LEU A 384 16.53 7.31 35.70
N ILE A 385 16.45 8.52 35.14
CA ILE A 385 15.43 9.51 35.51
C ILE A 385 14.02 8.99 35.19
N ARG A 386 13.84 8.34 34.04
CA ARG A 386 12.53 7.73 33.69
C ARG A 386 12.18 6.60 34.66
N LEU A 387 13.15 5.79 35.06
CA LEU A 387 12.95 4.76 36.08
C LEU A 387 12.54 5.38 37.43
N ALA A 388 13.24 6.41 37.90
CA ALA A 388 12.88 7.12 39.12
C ALA A 388 11.44 7.67 39.10
N ARG A 389 11.02 8.26 37.97
CA ARG A 389 9.65 8.74 37.77
C ARG A 389 8.60 7.62 37.76
N ALA A 390 8.96 6.42 37.34
CA ALA A 390 8.07 5.26 37.41
C ALA A 390 7.81 4.89 38.88
N HIS A 391 8.85 4.78 39.71
CA HIS A 391 8.70 4.54 41.14
C HIS A 391 7.87 5.62 41.85
N GLU A 392 7.99 6.89 41.47
CA GLU A 392 7.14 7.97 42.01
C GLU A 392 5.66 7.77 41.71
N ARG A 393 5.32 7.32 40.49
CA ARG A 393 3.93 7.04 40.09
C ARG A 393 3.37 5.84 40.84
N ASP A 394 4.22 4.87 41.14
CA ASP A 394 3.85 3.66 41.88
C ASP A 394 3.84 3.89 43.41
N GLY A 395 4.15 5.11 43.87
CA GLY A 395 4.16 5.48 45.28
C GLY A 395 5.41 5.05 46.05
N ASP A 396 6.41 4.51 45.37
CA ASP A 396 7.70 4.11 45.94
C ASP A 396 8.68 5.28 46.00
N ALA A 397 8.54 6.09 47.05
CA ALA A 397 9.40 7.25 47.29
C ALA A 397 10.87 6.88 47.52
N GLU A 398 11.17 5.69 48.05
CA GLU A 398 12.54 5.26 48.33
C GLU A 398 13.24 4.74 47.07
N GLY A 399 12.56 3.95 46.23
CA GLY A 399 13.05 3.60 44.90
C GLY A 399 13.28 4.84 44.03
N ALA A 400 12.34 5.81 44.05
CA ALA A 400 12.49 7.07 43.34
C ALA A 400 13.77 7.84 43.73
N LYS A 401 14.03 8.00 45.04
CA LYS A 401 15.26 8.64 45.52
C LYS A 401 16.50 7.85 45.12
N ARG A 402 16.45 6.52 45.20
CA ARG A 402 17.56 5.63 44.83
C ARG A 402 17.98 5.85 43.39
N TRP A 403 17.04 5.87 42.45
CA TRP A 403 17.35 6.01 41.03
C TRP A 403 17.71 7.46 40.63
N ARG A 404 17.12 8.48 41.27
CA ARG A 404 17.47 9.90 41.01
C ARG A 404 18.95 10.20 41.25
N ARG A 405 19.61 9.54 42.23
CA ARG A 405 21.02 9.78 42.55
C ARG A 405 21.99 9.44 41.41
N PHE A 406 21.54 8.64 40.44
CA PHE A 406 22.32 8.26 39.26
C PHE A 406 21.96 9.06 37.99
N GLY A 407 20.90 9.88 38.06
CA GLY A 407 20.42 10.73 36.96
C GLY A 407 20.76 12.22 37.12
N LEU A 408 21.12 12.66 38.33
CA LEU A 408 21.69 13.98 38.64
C LEU A 408 23.21 13.96 38.45
#